data_AF-A0A8J4Q122-F1
#
_entry.id   AF-A0A8J4Q122-F1
#
_cell.length_a   1.000
_cell.length_b   1.000
_cell.length_c   1.000
_cell.angle_alpha   90.00
_cell.angle_beta   90.00
_cell.angle_gamma   90.00
#
_symmetry.space_group_name_H-M   'P 1'
#
loop_
_entity.id
_entity.type
_entity.pdbx_description
1 polymer ?
#
loop_
_entity_poly.entity_id
_entity_poly.type
_entity_poly.pdbx_seq_one_letter_code
_entity_poly.pdbx_strand_id
1 'polypeptide(L)'
;MDSTSNTNSSSTSSSTSSQEEFIVGTFYFQHFLIILFVLAAMVIISLSLIQLRIRLRNNMIDRIPRKIMPFLRPGDLSNRQRTVILNEIVKSKHIQSQIQPTMVGNSPTVGHLGWGTPGSEYAKVHFKTSIAKSWIILERAATHYNPLLAREPKTCIRSYVQFLLDNNAHLDSNIAKYYIKIYEKARFSEKEFTLDEYTAFWSKFLILIQAFEEKDTFNNINNNNNNNNNNNNNNNNNNNNNNGNNIHSNNNNNNNNNINNDIPSLYIS
;
A
#
# COMPACT_ATOMS: atom_id res chain seq x y z
N MET A 1 -55.71 13.27 49.18
CA MET A 1 -55.70 13.93 47.87
C MET A 1 -54.27 14.04 47.36
N ASP A 2 -53.71 13.15 46.55
CA ASP A 2 -54.01 11.75 46.28
C ASP A 2 -52.70 11.12 45.84
N SER A 3 -52.43 9.95 46.39
CA SER A 3 -51.38 9.04 46.00
C SER A 3 -51.66 8.53 44.59
N THR A 4 -50.71 8.63 43.67
CA THR A 4 -50.75 7.87 42.40
C THR A 4 -49.41 7.19 42.16
N SER A 5 -49.36 5.95 42.64
CA SER A 5 -48.42 4.90 42.27
C SER A 5 -48.57 4.59 40.77
N ASN A 6 -47.50 4.80 39.99
CA ASN A 6 -47.48 4.39 38.59
C ASN A 6 -46.68 3.09 38.43
N THR A 7 -47.41 1.99 38.55
CA THR A 7 -47.01 0.64 38.14
C THR A 7 -47.16 0.52 36.63
N ASN A 8 -46.07 0.36 35.88
CA ASN A 8 -46.11 -0.14 34.50
C ASN A 8 -45.07 -1.25 34.30
N SER A 9 -45.56 -2.46 34.57
CA SER A 9 -45.47 -3.65 33.71
C SER A 9 -44.31 -3.70 32.70
N SER A 10 -43.26 -4.40 33.11
CA SER A 10 -42.29 -5.04 32.23
C SER A 10 -42.95 -6.20 31.47
N SER A 11 -43.41 -5.95 30.24
CA SER A 11 -43.79 -7.01 29.30
C SER A 11 -42.53 -7.58 28.65
N THR A 12 -42.02 -8.65 29.24
CA THR A 12 -40.98 -9.51 28.65
C THR A 12 -41.62 -10.26 27.47
N SER A 13 -41.55 -9.67 26.27
CA SER A 13 -41.90 -10.38 25.04
C SER A 13 -40.82 -11.41 24.74
N SER A 14 -41.08 -12.64 25.17
CA SER A 14 -40.37 -13.84 24.76
C SER A 14 -40.53 -14.01 23.24
N SER A 15 -39.59 -13.47 22.49
CA SER A 15 -39.41 -13.77 21.07
C SER A 15 -39.01 -15.24 20.97
N THR A 16 -40.00 -16.09 20.69
CA THR A 16 -39.85 -17.49 20.32
C THR A 16 -38.95 -17.53 19.09
N SER A 17 -37.65 -17.75 19.31
CA SER A 17 -36.69 -18.02 18.25
C SER A 17 -37.05 -19.37 17.67
N SER A 18 -37.84 -19.35 16.60
CA SER A 18 -37.99 -20.48 15.69
C SER A 18 -36.58 -20.85 15.25
N GLN A 19 -36.01 -21.87 15.89
CA GLN A 19 -34.82 -22.53 15.39
C GLN A 19 -35.29 -23.20 14.09
N GLU A 20 -35.17 -22.48 12.98
CA GLU A 20 -35.09 -23.11 11.68
C GLU A 20 -33.90 -24.06 11.77
N GLU A 21 -34.17 -25.34 11.99
CA GLU A 21 -33.22 -26.40 11.75
C GLU A 21 -32.73 -26.19 10.32
N PHE A 22 -31.53 -25.65 10.20
CA PHE A 22 -30.78 -25.66 8.95
C PHE A 22 -30.58 -27.12 8.60
N ILE A 23 -31.52 -27.66 7.82
CA ILE A 23 -31.35 -28.93 7.13
C ILE A 23 -30.13 -28.72 6.24
N VAL A 24 -28.98 -29.18 6.73
CA VAL A 24 -27.74 -29.26 5.97
C VAL A 24 -28.04 -30.25 4.87
N GLY A 25 -28.58 -29.75 3.75
CA GLY A 25 -28.89 -30.54 2.58
C GLY A 25 -27.62 -31.29 2.19
N THR A 26 -27.76 -32.60 1.99
CA THR A 26 -26.65 -33.44 1.55
C THR A 26 -26.13 -32.91 0.22
N PHE A 27 -25.01 -32.18 0.26
CA PHE A 27 -24.38 -31.64 -0.94
C PHE A 27 -23.80 -32.79 -1.76
N TYR A 28 -24.50 -33.20 -2.81
CA TYR A 28 -23.94 -34.12 -3.79
C TYR A 28 -22.75 -33.48 -4.50
N PHE A 29 -21.72 -34.28 -4.80
CA PHE A 29 -20.52 -33.85 -5.53
C PHE A 29 -20.85 -33.15 -6.86
N GLN A 30 -21.99 -33.48 -7.48
CA GLN A 30 -22.51 -32.81 -8.68
C GLN A 30 -22.75 -31.31 -8.48
N HIS A 31 -23.28 -30.90 -7.32
CA HIS A 31 -23.50 -29.47 -7.03
C HIS A 31 -22.19 -28.71 -6.90
N PHE A 32 -21.16 -29.33 -6.30
CA PHE A 32 -19.83 -28.74 -6.21
C PHE A 32 -19.23 -28.48 -7.59
N LEU A 33 -19.35 -29.43 -8.52
CA LEU A 33 -18.86 -29.25 -9.89
C LEU A 33 -19.60 -28.15 -10.65
N ILE A 34 -20.92 -28.04 -10.49
CA ILE A 34 -21.71 -26.96 -11.10
C ILE A 34 -21.25 -25.60 -10.55
N ILE A 35 -21.09 -25.47 -9.24
CA ILE A 35 -20.63 -24.23 -8.61
C ILE A 35 -19.23 -23.85 -9.12
N LEU A 36 -18.30 -24.82 -9.19
CA LEU A 36 -16.95 -24.60 -9.70
C LEU A 36 -16.97 -24.13 -11.17
N PHE A 37 -17.80 -24.74 -12.01
CA PHE A 37 -17.95 -24.35 -13.41
C PHE A 37 -18.51 -22.93 -13.55
N VAL A 38 -19.53 -22.56 -12.77
CA VAL A 38 -20.10 -21.21 -12.76
C VAL A 38 -19.06 -20.18 -12.31
N LEU A 39 -18.27 -20.50 -11.29
CA LEU A 39 -17.17 -19.65 -10.83
C LEU A 39 -16.10 -19.45 -11.91
N ALA A 40 -15.68 -20.53 -12.59
CA ALA A 40 -14.72 -20.46 -13.68
C ALA A 40 -15.25 -19.61 -14.85
N ALA A 41 -16.52 -19.79 -15.23
CA ALA A 41 -17.17 -19.00 -16.28
C ALA A 41 -17.22 -17.51 -15.92
N MET A 42 -17.56 -17.17 -14.67
CA MET A 42 -17.56 -15.79 -14.17
C MET A 42 -16.16 -15.15 -14.25
N VAL A 43 -15.10 -15.88 -13.89
CA VAL A 43 -13.72 -15.40 -13.98
C VAL A 43 -13.33 -15.15 -15.44
N ILE A 44 -13.64 -16.08 -16.36
CA ILE A 44 -13.32 -15.92 -17.79
C ILE A 44 -14.03 -14.71 -18.40
N ILE A 45 -15.32 -14.51 -18.08
CA ILE A 45 -16.08 -13.34 -18.53
C ILE A 45 -15.45 -12.05 -18.00
N SER A 46 -15.07 -12.01 -16.71
CA SER A 46 -14.43 -10.84 -16.12
C SER A 46 -13.11 -10.47 -16.81
N LEU A 47 -12.26 -11.46 -17.12
CA LEU A 47 -11.00 -11.26 -17.83
C LEU A 47 -11.24 -10.79 -19.27
N SER A 48 -12.25 -11.33 -19.94
CA SER A 48 -12.65 -10.90 -21.30
C SER A 48 -13.06 -9.43 -21.33
N LEU A 49 -13.86 -8.97 -20.34
CA LEU A 49 -14.26 -7.56 -20.23
C LEU A 49 -13.06 -6.63 -19.96
N ILE A 50 -12.10 -7.05 -19.13
CA ILE A 50 -10.88 -6.28 -18.86
C ILE A 50 -10.03 -6.15 -20.14
N GLN A 51 -9.82 -7.25 -20.85
CA GLN A 51 -9.07 -7.24 -22.12
C GLN A 51 -9.75 -6.37 -23.18
N LEU A 52 -11.08 -6.44 -23.29
CA LEU A 52 -11.86 -5.60 -24.19
C LEU A 52 -11.67 -4.11 -23.86
N ARG A 53 -11.72 -3.74 -22.57
CA ARG A 53 -11.50 -2.36 -22.12
C ARG A 53 -10.10 -1.85 -22.45
N ILE A 54 -9.07 -2.67 -22.25
CA ILE A 54 -7.68 -2.34 -22.61
C ILE A 54 -7.56 -2.15 -24.13
N ARG A 55 -8.14 -3.05 -24.93
CA ARG A 55 -8.12 -2.97 -26.39
C ARG A 55 -8.85 -1.73 -26.93
N LEU A 56 -10.01 -1.40 -26.37
CA LEU A 56 -10.74 -0.18 -26.71
C LEU A 56 -9.93 1.08 -26.38
N ARG A 57 -9.28 1.13 -25.21
CA ARG A 57 -8.42 2.25 -24.83
C ARG A 57 -7.23 2.40 -25.78
N ASN A 58 -6.55 1.30 -26.12
CA ASN A 58 -5.42 1.34 -27.05
C ASN A 58 -5.87 1.80 -28.44
N ASN A 59 -6.99 1.27 -28.94
CA ASN A 59 -7.57 1.73 -30.21
C ASN A 59 -7.92 3.23 -30.19
N MET A 60 -8.36 3.78 -29.06
CA MET A 60 -8.59 5.22 -28.92
C MET A 60 -7.29 6.02 -28.93
N ILE A 61 -6.24 5.54 -28.24
CA ILE A 61 -4.93 6.21 -28.22
C ILE A 61 -4.29 6.18 -29.62
N ASP A 62 -4.50 5.11 -30.39
CA ASP A 62 -3.99 5.01 -31.77
C ASP A 62 -4.81 5.84 -32.76
N ARG A 63 -6.07 6.14 -32.43
CA ARG A 63 -6.88 7.13 -33.16
C ARG A 63 -6.51 8.58 -32.84
N ILE A 64 -5.79 8.85 -31.76
CA ILE A 64 -5.18 10.17 -31.57
C ILE A 64 -4.03 10.24 -32.59
N PRO A 65 -4.11 11.09 -33.63
CA PRO A 65 -3.07 11.15 -34.65
C PRO A 65 -1.77 11.63 -33.99
N ARG A 66 -0.90 10.68 -33.60
CA ARG A 66 0.46 10.94 -33.09
C ARG A 66 1.42 11.38 -34.20
N LYS A 67 0.96 11.31 -35.45
CA LYS A 67 1.64 11.84 -36.62
C LYS A 67 1.48 13.36 -36.56
N ILE A 68 2.41 14.01 -35.84
CA ILE A 68 2.82 15.41 -36.01
C ILE A 68 1.68 16.23 -36.60
N MET A 69 0.79 16.69 -35.72
CA MET A 69 -0.10 17.83 -35.92
C MET A 69 0.00 18.39 -37.36
N PRO A 70 -0.95 18.11 -38.28
CA PRO A 70 -0.84 18.40 -39.72
C PRO A 70 -0.88 19.90 -40.06
N PHE A 71 -0.57 20.77 -39.12
CA PHE A 71 -0.37 22.22 -39.24
C PHE A 71 0.80 22.59 -40.18
N LEU A 72 1.46 21.60 -40.80
CA LEU A 72 2.48 21.79 -41.81
C LEU A 72 2.00 21.46 -43.24
N ARG A 73 0.73 21.12 -43.48
CA ARG A 73 0.23 20.95 -44.85
C ARG A 73 0.44 22.25 -45.64
N PRO A 74 1.07 22.24 -46.83
CA PRO A 74 1.24 23.45 -47.64
C PRO A 74 -0.12 24.00 -48.09
N GLY A 75 -0.72 24.89 -47.29
CA GLY A 75 -1.95 25.59 -47.66
C GLY A 75 -2.79 26.08 -46.47
N ASP A 76 -2.73 25.37 -45.33
CA ASP A 76 -3.62 25.66 -44.19
C ASP A 76 -3.18 26.86 -43.34
N LEU A 77 -1.90 27.25 -43.42
CA LEU A 77 -1.33 28.35 -42.64
C LEU A 77 -0.50 29.30 -43.52
N SER A 78 -0.63 30.60 -43.26
CA SER A 78 0.25 31.60 -43.87
C SER A 78 1.72 31.34 -43.50
N ASN A 79 2.65 31.71 -44.38
CA ASN A 79 4.08 31.55 -44.10
C ASN A 79 4.50 32.21 -42.78
N ARG A 80 3.88 33.35 -42.44
CA ARG A 80 4.12 34.05 -41.17
C ARG A 80 3.72 33.21 -39.95
N GLN A 81 2.56 32.56 -39.98
CA GLN A 81 2.11 31.71 -38.87
C GLN A 81 2.99 30.47 -38.71
N ARG A 82 3.44 29.86 -39.81
CA ARG A 82 4.39 28.73 -39.76
C ARG A 82 5.70 29.10 -39.08
N THR A 83 6.27 30.26 -39.44
CA THR A 83 7.52 30.72 -38.82
C THR A 83 7.35 30.97 -37.32
N VAL A 84 6.23 31.55 -36.89
CA VAL A 84 5.95 31.77 -35.45
C VAL A 84 5.85 30.44 -34.70
N ILE A 85 5.10 29.48 -35.22
CA ILE A 85 4.95 28.15 -34.60
C ILE A 85 6.30 27.44 -34.54
N LEU A 86 7.07 27.48 -35.63
CA LEU A 86 8.39 26.84 -35.67
C LEU A 86 9.35 27.49 -34.66
N ASN A 87 9.35 28.82 -34.54
CA ASN A 87 10.15 29.53 -33.55
C ASN A 87 9.74 29.16 -32.11
N GLU A 88 8.45 29.03 -31.81
CA GLU A 88 7.98 28.59 -30.48
C GLU A 88 8.32 27.11 -30.19
N ILE A 89 8.27 26.23 -31.20
CA ILE A 89 8.70 24.82 -31.05
C ILE A 89 10.21 24.75 -30.81
N VAL A 90 11.02 25.51 -31.56
CA VAL A 90 12.47 25.56 -31.37
C VAL A 90 12.80 26.16 -30.01
N LYS A 91 12.12 27.23 -29.60
CA LYS A 91 12.27 27.86 -28.29
C LYS A 91 11.90 26.91 -27.15
N SER A 92 10.78 26.19 -27.25
CA SER A 92 10.38 25.21 -26.24
C SER A 92 11.33 24.01 -26.17
N LYS A 93 11.84 23.50 -27.31
CA LYS A 93 12.91 22.50 -27.31
C LYS A 93 14.19 23.02 -26.69
N HIS A 94 14.55 24.27 -26.98
CA HIS A 94 15.73 24.91 -26.40
C HIS A 94 15.58 25.05 -24.89
N ILE A 95 14.43 25.56 -24.41
CA ILE A 95 14.09 25.63 -22.99
C ILE A 95 14.12 24.23 -22.37
N GLN A 96 13.51 23.21 -22.98
CA GLN A 96 13.56 21.83 -22.47
C GLN A 96 14.98 21.27 -22.40
N SER A 97 15.83 21.57 -23.38
CA SER A 97 17.24 21.17 -23.36
C SER A 97 18.08 21.92 -22.32
N GLN A 98 17.66 23.14 -21.98
CA GLN A 98 18.29 24.00 -20.98
C GLN A 98 17.75 23.77 -19.56
N ILE A 99 16.56 23.20 -19.42
CA ILE A 99 16.09 22.59 -18.17
C ILE A 99 16.86 21.27 -18.01
N GLN A 100 18.18 21.39 -17.83
CA GLN A 100 18.85 20.42 -16.99
C GLN A 100 18.28 20.66 -15.58
N PRO A 101 17.82 19.63 -14.86
CA PRO A 101 17.49 19.78 -13.45
C PRO A 101 18.73 20.41 -12.84
N THR A 102 18.63 21.70 -12.51
CA THR A 102 19.75 22.45 -11.99
C THR A 102 20.03 21.73 -10.69
N MET A 103 21.10 20.95 -10.66
CA MET A 103 21.64 20.47 -9.41
C MET A 103 22.04 21.75 -8.70
N VAL A 104 21.12 22.27 -7.87
CA VAL A 104 21.27 23.55 -7.21
C VAL A 104 22.47 23.38 -6.28
N GLY A 105 23.61 23.85 -6.77
CA GLY A 105 24.88 23.87 -6.08
C GLY A 105 25.65 22.56 -6.16
N ASN A 106 26.95 22.67 -6.44
CA ASN A 106 27.98 21.69 -6.11
C ASN A 106 28.13 21.50 -4.58
N SER A 107 27.07 21.73 -3.81
CA SER A 107 26.98 21.38 -2.41
C SER A 107 26.44 19.94 -2.38
N PRO A 108 27.25 18.95 -1.96
CA PRO A 108 26.82 17.54 -1.86
C PRO A 108 25.67 17.29 -0.87
N THR A 109 25.08 18.36 -0.31
CA THR A 109 24.06 18.31 0.74
C THR A 109 22.75 19.02 0.38
N VAL A 110 22.58 19.58 -0.81
CA VAL A 110 21.25 20.03 -1.27
C VAL A 110 20.46 18.80 -1.72
N GLY A 111 20.17 17.92 -0.75
CA GLY A 111 19.17 16.89 -0.90
C GLY A 111 17.89 17.57 -1.35
N HIS A 112 17.30 17.05 -2.43
CA HIS A 112 16.05 17.55 -2.99
C HIS A 112 15.05 17.67 -1.83
N LEU A 113 14.64 18.89 -1.49
CA LEU A 113 13.88 19.19 -0.27
C LEU A 113 12.70 18.21 -0.16
N GLY A 114 12.60 17.45 0.94
CA GLY A 114 11.56 16.43 1.16
C GLY A 114 11.86 15.01 0.64
N TRP A 115 12.98 14.79 -0.05
CA TRP A 115 13.47 13.47 -0.48
C TRP A 115 14.70 13.03 0.32
N GLY A 116 14.90 11.72 0.43
CA GLY A 116 16.15 11.18 0.98
C GLY A 116 17.36 11.43 0.08
N THR A 117 18.53 11.54 0.70
CA THR A 117 19.80 11.76 0.01
C THR A 117 20.07 10.62 -0.98
N PRO A 118 20.49 10.90 -2.23
CA PRO A 118 20.88 9.87 -3.18
C PRO A 118 21.96 8.95 -2.59
N GLY A 119 21.79 7.63 -2.72
CA GLY A 119 22.69 6.64 -2.13
C GLY A 119 22.37 6.24 -0.68
N SER A 120 21.49 6.96 0.02
CA SER A 120 20.94 6.50 1.29
C SER A 120 19.84 5.45 1.11
N GLU A 121 19.48 4.74 2.18
CA GLU A 121 18.33 3.84 2.21
C GLU A 121 17.00 4.53 1.86
N TYR A 122 16.94 5.86 2.04
CA TYR A 122 15.77 6.69 1.76
C TYR A 122 15.82 7.39 0.40
N ALA A 123 16.79 7.09 -0.47
CA ALA A 123 16.98 7.79 -1.75
C ALA A 123 15.72 7.83 -2.65
N LYS A 124 14.80 6.87 -2.50
CA LYS A 124 13.56 6.78 -3.29
C LYS A 124 12.31 7.21 -2.51
N VAL A 125 12.49 7.77 -1.32
CA VAL A 125 11.40 8.07 -0.41
C VAL A 125 11.17 9.58 -0.36
N HIS A 126 9.93 9.98 -0.68
CA HIS A 126 9.45 11.33 -0.41
C HIS A 126 8.83 11.35 1.00
N PHE A 127 9.49 12.01 1.94
CA PHE A 127 9.14 11.97 3.37
C PHE A 127 7.70 12.40 3.61
N LYS A 128 7.30 13.54 3.05
CA LYS A 128 5.95 14.09 3.19
C LYS A 128 4.87 13.14 2.65
N THR A 129 5.09 12.57 1.47
CA THR A 129 4.15 11.61 0.85
C THR A 129 4.09 10.31 1.65
N SER A 130 5.22 9.83 2.15
CA SER A 130 5.31 8.63 2.97
C SER A 130 4.54 8.81 4.29
N ILE A 131 4.76 9.92 5.00
CA ILE A 131 3.99 10.28 6.22
C ILE A 131 2.49 10.39 5.88
N ALA A 132 2.13 11.09 4.81
CA ALA A 132 0.73 11.27 4.42
C ALA A 132 0.03 9.97 4.01
N LYS A 133 0.78 8.92 3.63
CA LYS A 133 0.26 7.58 3.30
C LYS A 133 0.33 6.59 4.46
N SER A 134 0.98 6.95 5.58
CA SER A 134 1.13 6.08 6.75
C SER A 134 -0.18 5.56 7.34
N TRP A 135 -1.29 6.30 7.17
CA TRP A 135 -2.61 5.89 7.64
C TRP A 135 -3.07 4.53 7.07
N ILE A 136 -2.61 4.16 5.87
CA ILE A 136 -2.94 2.86 5.25
C ILE A 136 -2.36 1.72 6.09
N ILE A 137 -1.14 1.91 6.59
CA ILE A 137 -0.44 0.91 7.41
C ILE A 137 -1.11 0.83 8.78
N LEU A 138 -1.46 1.98 9.37
CA LEU A 138 -2.18 2.04 10.65
C LEU A 138 -3.54 1.34 10.57
N GLU A 139 -4.33 1.63 9.54
CA GLU A 139 -5.63 0.99 9.32
C GLU A 139 -5.50 -0.52 9.13
N ARG A 140 -4.47 -0.96 8.38
CA ARG A 140 -4.20 -2.40 8.20
C ARG A 140 -3.81 -3.09 9.50
N ALA A 141 -2.95 -2.46 10.31
CA ALA A 141 -2.56 -3.00 11.62
C ALA A 141 -3.77 -3.10 12.56
N ALA A 142 -4.58 -2.04 12.66
CA ALA A 142 -5.78 -2.03 13.47
C ALA A 142 -6.81 -3.08 13.03
N THR A 143 -7.03 -3.21 11.72
CA THR A 143 -7.97 -4.20 11.13
C THR A 143 -7.47 -5.64 11.32
N HIS A 144 -6.16 -5.86 11.25
CA HIS A 144 -5.56 -7.17 11.53
C HIS A 144 -5.76 -7.58 12.99
N TYR A 145 -5.55 -6.64 13.92
CA TYR A 145 -5.80 -6.86 15.34
C TYR A 145 -7.28 -7.09 15.66
N ASN A 146 -8.19 -6.28 15.09
CA ASN A 146 -9.62 -6.47 15.22
C ASN A 146 -10.35 -5.92 13.99
N PRO A 147 -11.07 -6.77 13.21
CA PRO A 147 -11.81 -6.33 12.02
C PRO A 147 -12.86 -5.24 12.27
N LEU A 148 -13.37 -5.11 13.50
CA LEU A 148 -14.32 -4.07 13.88
C LEU A 148 -13.67 -2.68 13.99
N LEU A 149 -12.34 -2.61 14.04
CA LEU A 149 -11.59 -1.35 14.03
C LEU A 149 -11.30 -0.84 12.61
N ALA A 150 -11.89 -1.45 11.58
CA ALA A 150 -11.80 -0.95 10.21
C ALA A 150 -12.36 0.47 10.10
N ARG A 151 -11.68 1.33 9.34
CA ARG A 151 -12.09 2.72 9.17
C ARG A 151 -13.28 2.82 8.23
N GLU A 152 -14.30 3.57 8.61
CA GLU A 152 -15.37 3.93 7.68
C GLU A 152 -14.83 4.91 6.60
N PRO A 153 -15.15 4.72 5.31
CA PRO A 153 -14.60 5.54 4.22
C PRO A 153 -14.79 7.06 4.37
N LYS A 154 -15.86 7.48 5.05
CA LYS A 154 -16.22 8.90 5.27
C LYS A 154 -15.49 9.53 6.46
N THR A 155 -14.85 8.73 7.30
CA THR A 155 -14.23 9.19 8.54
C THR A 155 -12.84 9.75 8.28
N CYS A 156 -12.55 10.95 8.78
CA CYS A 156 -11.24 11.56 8.67
C CYS A 156 -10.23 10.86 9.59
N ILE A 157 -8.93 10.96 9.27
CA ILE A 157 -7.87 10.26 10.03
C ILE A 157 -7.83 10.71 11.50
N ARG A 158 -8.09 11.99 11.78
CA ARG A 158 -8.17 12.50 13.16
C ARG A 158 -9.26 11.77 13.97
N SER A 159 -10.49 11.72 13.45
CA SER A 159 -11.59 11.02 14.11
C SER A 159 -11.34 9.53 14.20
N TYR A 160 -10.70 8.94 13.18
CA TYR A 160 -10.35 7.52 13.19
C TYR A 160 -9.35 7.19 14.31
N VAL A 161 -8.28 7.98 14.45
CA VAL A 161 -7.29 7.76 15.53
C VAL A 161 -7.91 7.97 16.91
N GLN A 162 -8.84 8.93 17.05
CA GLN A 162 -9.59 9.10 18.30
C GLN A 162 -10.45 7.87 18.61
N PHE A 163 -11.16 7.36 17.61
CA PHE A 163 -11.91 6.11 17.73
C PHE A 163 -10.99 4.93 18.14
N LEU A 164 -9.77 4.84 17.61
CA LEU A 164 -8.80 3.82 18.01
C LEU A 164 -8.37 3.98 19.48
N LEU A 165 -8.21 5.21 19.99
CA LEU A 165 -7.92 5.48 21.39
C LEU A 165 -9.08 5.05 22.30
N ASP A 166 -10.31 5.39 21.92
CA ASP A 166 -11.50 5.10 22.73
C ASP A 166 -11.76 3.58 22.84
N ASN A 167 -11.39 2.81 21.80
CA ASN A 167 -11.57 1.35 21.76
C ASN A 167 -10.36 0.56 22.26
N ASN A 168 -9.17 1.17 22.42
CA ASN A 168 -7.95 0.48 22.85
C ASN A 168 -7.28 1.20 24.02
N ALA A 169 -7.53 0.71 25.24
CA ALA A 169 -6.98 1.29 26.47
C ALA A 169 -5.45 1.30 26.55
N HIS A 170 -4.76 0.45 25.78
CA HIS A 170 -3.30 0.35 25.76
C HIS A 170 -2.61 1.40 24.87
N LEU A 171 -3.37 2.12 24.05
CA LEU A 171 -2.82 3.07 23.10
C LEU A 171 -2.46 4.39 23.81
N ASP A 172 -1.18 4.79 23.78
CA ASP A 172 -0.75 6.04 24.40
C ASP A 172 -1.35 7.26 23.67
N SER A 173 -2.17 8.03 24.40
CA SER A 173 -2.79 9.27 23.93
C SER A 173 -1.77 10.28 23.40
N ASN A 174 -0.57 10.36 23.98
CA ASN A 174 0.46 11.31 23.57
C ASN A 174 1.04 10.95 22.20
N ILE A 175 1.27 9.66 21.95
CA ILE A 175 1.78 9.17 20.65
C ILE A 175 0.72 9.35 19.57
N ALA A 176 -0.55 9.04 19.86
CA ALA A 176 -1.66 9.25 18.94
C ALA A 176 -1.84 10.75 18.57
N LYS A 177 -1.77 11.65 19.56
CA LYS A 177 -1.81 13.11 19.31
C LYS A 177 -0.62 13.58 18.48
N TYR A 178 0.57 13.07 18.76
CA TYR A 178 1.77 13.36 17.97
C TYR A 178 1.60 12.90 16.51
N TYR A 179 1.09 11.68 16.30
CA TYR A 179 0.81 11.14 14.98
C TYR A 179 -0.15 12.04 14.19
N ILE A 180 -1.29 12.42 14.77
CA ILE A 180 -2.27 13.32 14.12
C ILE A 180 -1.61 14.64 13.72
N LYS A 181 -0.84 15.25 14.62
CA LYS A 181 -0.16 16.53 14.37
C LYS A 181 0.80 16.44 13.18
N ILE A 182 1.64 15.40 13.12
CA ILE A 182 2.61 15.23 12.04
C ILE A 182 1.91 14.84 10.73
N TYR A 183 0.89 14.01 10.79
CA TYR A 183 0.07 13.64 9.64
C TYR A 183 -0.59 14.87 8.99
N GLU A 184 -1.22 15.73 9.79
CA GLU A 184 -1.86 16.94 9.29
C GLU A 184 -0.84 17.94 8.74
N LYS A 185 0.31 18.09 9.41
CA LYS A 185 1.44 18.88 8.87
C LYS A 185 1.86 18.33 7.50
N ALA A 186 2.00 17.02 7.33
CA ALA A 186 2.38 16.43 6.05
C ALA A 186 1.32 16.61 4.95
N ARG A 187 0.04 16.59 5.29
CA ARG A 187 -1.05 16.68 4.32
C ARG A 187 -1.41 18.10 3.92
N PHE A 188 -1.37 19.04 4.86
CA PHE A 188 -1.92 20.40 4.68
C PHE A 188 -0.87 21.50 4.73
N SER A 189 0.34 21.23 5.24
CA SER A 189 1.41 22.23 5.22
C SER A 189 2.13 22.24 3.87
N GLU A 190 2.61 23.40 3.46
CA GLU A 190 3.53 23.55 2.32
C GLU A 190 4.97 23.18 2.71
N LYS A 191 5.30 23.20 4.00
CA LYS A 191 6.64 22.93 4.50
C LYS A 191 7.05 21.47 4.26
N GLU A 192 8.27 21.29 3.78
CA GLU A 192 8.89 19.97 3.62
C GLU A 192 9.46 19.42 4.94
N PHE A 193 9.60 18.10 4.99
CA PHE A 193 10.16 17.39 6.14
C PHE A 193 11.65 17.14 5.96
N THR A 194 12.40 17.26 7.05
CA THR A 194 13.81 16.83 7.08
C THR A 194 13.90 15.32 7.36
N LEU A 195 15.08 14.74 7.11
CA LEU A 195 15.34 13.34 7.44
C LEU A 195 15.15 13.07 8.95
N ASP A 196 15.62 13.97 9.81
CA ASP A 196 15.49 13.81 11.27
C ASP A 196 14.02 13.82 11.72
N GLU A 197 13.20 14.72 11.17
CA GLU A 197 11.75 14.75 11.45
C GLU A 197 11.07 13.46 10.97
N TYR A 198 11.49 12.93 9.82
CA TYR A 198 10.97 11.68 9.25
C TYR A 198 11.33 10.46 10.11
N THR A 199 12.59 10.34 10.53
CA THR A 199 13.06 9.24 11.38
C THR A 199 12.40 9.29 12.76
N ALA A 200 12.27 10.48 13.35
CA ALA A 200 11.57 10.67 14.62
C ALA A 200 10.08 10.31 14.51
N PHE A 201 9.45 10.66 13.38
CA PHE A 201 8.08 10.23 13.08
C PHE A 201 7.98 8.69 13.02
N TRP A 202 8.84 8.02 12.25
CA TRP A 202 8.77 6.58 12.09
C TRP A 202 8.99 5.81 13.37
N SER A 203 9.95 6.23 14.20
CA SER A 203 10.18 5.62 15.51
C SER A 203 8.91 5.64 16.37
N LYS A 204 8.23 6.78 16.46
CA LYS A 204 6.97 6.91 17.22
C LYS A 204 5.80 6.20 16.56
N PHE A 205 5.76 6.18 15.23
CA PHE A 205 4.72 5.47 14.48
C PHE A 205 4.84 3.95 14.66
N LEU A 206 6.05 3.39 14.68
CA LEU A 206 6.25 1.97 14.95
C LEU A 206 5.77 1.57 16.35
N ILE A 207 6.01 2.40 17.37
CA ILE A 207 5.46 2.18 18.72
C ILE A 207 3.93 2.17 18.69
N LEU A 208 3.31 3.07 17.91
CA LEU A 208 1.86 3.11 17.73
C LEU A 208 1.32 1.82 17.08
N ILE A 209 2.04 1.26 16.11
CA ILE A 209 1.69 -0.01 15.44
C ILE A 209 1.88 -1.20 16.36
N GLN A 210 2.99 -1.25 17.11
CA GLN A 210 3.31 -2.33 18.03
C GLN A 210 2.26 -2.52 19.13
N ALA A 211 1.58 -1.44 19.53
CA ALA A 211 0.45 -1.51 20.48
C ALA A 211 -0.71 -2.40 20.00
N PHE A 212 -0.80 -2.69 18.70
CA PHE A 212 -1.78 -3.62 18.12
C PHE A 212 -1.25 -5.07 18.02
N GLU A 213 0.06 -5.30 18.13
CA GLU A 213 0.67 -6.62 17.96
C GLU A 213 0.77 -7.39 19.29
N GLU A 214 0.97 -6.71 20.42
CA GLU A 214 1.28 -7.36 21.72
C GLU A 214 0.18 -8.29 22.25
N LYS A 215 -1.07 -8.17 21.79
CA LYS A 215 -2.18 -9.00 22.31
C LYS A 215 -2.27 -10.38 21.69
N ASP A 216 -1.75 -10.56 20.48
CA ASP A 216 -1.78 -11.86 19.80
C ASP A 216 -0.87 -12.86 20.51
N THR A 217 0.19 -12.39 21.16
CA THR A 217 1.11 -13.27 21.90
C THR A 217 0.48 -13.82 23.18
N PHE A 218 -0.31 -13.04 23.91
CA PHE A 218 -0.97 -13.50 25.15
C PHE A 218 -2.11 -14.50 24.90
N ASN A 219 -2.87 -14.33 23.82
CA ASN A 219 -3.95 -15.27 23.48
C ASN A 219 -3.42 -16.62 22.98
N ASN A 220 -2.22 -16.67 22.40
CA ASN A 220 -1.62 -17.91 21.90
C ASN A 220 -0.90 -18.71 22.99
N ILE A 221 -0.40 -18.06 24.04
CA ILE A 221 0.27 -18.75 25.17
C ILE A 221 -0.74 -19.55 26.01
N ASN A 222 -1.98 -19.09 26.17
CA ASN A 222 -2.99 -19.80 26.96
C ASN A 222 -3.58 -21.05 26.29
N ASN A 223 -3.43 -21.23 24.97
CA ASN A 223 -3.91 -22.44 24.29
C ASN A 223 -2.85 -23.54 24.15
N ASN A 224 -1.57 -23.25 24.43
CA ASN A 224 -0.49 -24.22 24.24
C ASN A 224 -0.04 -24.92 25.54
N ASN A 225 -0.58 -24.53 26.69
CA ASN A 225 -0.21 -25.13 27.98
C ASN A 225 -1.06 -26.34 28.42
N ASN A 226 -1.96 -26.84 27.56
CA ASN A 226 -2.81 -27.99 27.91
C ASN A 226 -2.59 -29.25 27.07
N ASN A 227 -1.46 -29.37 26.36
CA ASN A 227 -1.20 -30.56 25.53
C ASN A 227 0.20 -31.17 25.65
N ASN A 228 0.93 -30.90 26.75
CA ASN A 228 2.24 -31.53 26.97
C ASN A 228 2.33 -32.29 28.31
N ASN A 229 1.34 -33.13 28.57
CA ASN A 229 1.47 -34.17 29.60
C ASN A 229 0.88 -35.50 29.13
N ASN A 230 1.30 -35.99 27.95
CA ASN A 230 1.24 -37.42 27.66
C ASN A 230 2.12 -37.82 26.46
N ASN A 231 3.43 -37.95 26.64
CA ASN A 231 4.15 -39.15 26.17
C ASN A 231 5.58 -39.18 26.73
N ASN A 232 5.70 -39.49 28.01
CA ASN A 232 6.93 -40.06 28.54
C ASN A 232 6.90 -41.56 28.24
N ASN A 233 7.47 -42.01 27.13
CA ASN A 233 8.27 -43.23 27.12
C ASN A 233 8.98 -43.48 25.77
N ASN A 234 10.28 -43.72 25.90
CA ASN A 234 11.02 -44.81 25.28
C ASN A 234 11.98 -44.50 24.12
N ASN A 235 13.21 -44.97 24.36
CA ASN A 235 14.37 -45.20 23.50
C ASN A 235 15.09 -43.98 22.90
N ASN A 236 16.23 -43.54 23.45
CA ASN A 236 17.51 -44.23 23.59
C ASN A 236 18.14 -44.63 22.24
N ASN A 237 19.26 -43.95 21.96
CA ASN A 237 20.53 -44.50 21.52
C ASN A 237 21.04 -44.15 20.11
N ASN A 238 22.36 -43.92 20.10
CA ASN A 238 23.32 -43.76 19.01
C ASN A 238 23.35 -42.41 18.27
N ASN A 239 24.25 -41.49 18.61
CA ASN A 239 25.73 -41.56 18.55
C ASN A 239 26.28 -41.70 17.12
N ASN A 240 27.09 -40.69 16.79
CA ASN A 240 28.37 -40.80 16.09
C ASN A 240 28.46 -40.38 14.62
N ASN A 241 29.45 -39.50 14.43
CA ASN A 241 30.42 -39.45 13.35
C ASN A 241 30.05 -38.84 11.97
N ASN A 242 30.57 -37.62 11.81
CA ASN A 242 31.78 -37.35 11.01
C ASN A 242 31.66 -37.19 9.49
N ASN A 243 32.34 -36.11 9.07
CA ASN A 243 33.17 -35.97 7.89
C ASN A 243 32.52 -35.44 6.60
N GLY A 244 32.89 -34.18 6.30
CA GLY A 244 33.72 -33.92 5.13
C GLY A 244 33.02 -33.66 3.80
N ASN A 245 33.24 -32.44 3.32
CA ASN A 245 33.27 -32.05 1.90
C ASN A 245 31.98 -32.19 1.08
N ASN A 246 31.35 -31.05 0.77
CA ASN A 246 31.54 -30.53 -0.59
C ASN A 246 31.14 -29.05 -0.69
N ILE A 247 32.17 -28.24 -0.92
CA ILE A 247 32.05 -26.92 -1.52
C ILE A 247 31.61 -27.14 -2.96
N HIS A 248 30.35 -26.88 -3.27
CA HIS A 248 29.95 -26.57 -4.65
C HIS A 248 29.07 -25.33 -4.65
N SER A 249 29.74 -24.20 -4.87
CA SER A 249 29.17 -22.93 -5.26
C SER A 249 28.21 -23.12 -6.43
N ASN A 250 26.91 -22.97 -6.21
CA ASN A 250 25.98 -22.68 -7.30
C ASN A 250 25.56 -21.21 -7.18
N ASN A 251 26.47 -20.37 -7.65
CA ASN A 251 26.30 -18.93 -7.82
C ASN A 251 25.38 -18.71 -9.02
N ASN A 252 24.06 -18.69 -8.78
CA ASN A 252 23.08 -18.45 -9.83
C ASN A 252 22.98 -16.94 -10.10
N ASN A 253 24.00 -16.45 -10.78
CA ASN A 253 24.17 -15.08 -11.22
C ASN A 253 23.30 -14.87 -12.47
N ASN A 254 22.03 -14.49 -12.27
CA ASN A 254 21.11 -14.20 -13.36
C ASN A 254 21.37 -12.77 -13.87
N ASN A 255 22.50 -12.61 -14.57
CA ASN A 255 22.91 -11.38 -15.21
C ASN A 255 22.57 -11.49 -16.71
N ASN A 256 21.37 -11.06 -17.08
CA ASN A 256 20.98 -10.98 -18.48
C ASN A 256 21.33 -9.59 -19.03
N ASN A 257 22.46 -9.53 -19.73
CA ASN A 257 22.85 -8.40 -20.55
C ASN A 257 21.90 -8.23 -21.75
N ASN A 258 21.78 -6.97 -22.17
CA ASN A 258 22.04 -6.52 -23.55
C ASN A 258 20.88 -5.78 -24.23
N ILE A 259 20.90 -4.45 -24.17
CA ILE A 259 20.57 -3.61 -25.32
C ILE A 259 21.64 -2.51 -25.42
N ASN A 260 22.50 -2.69 -26.42
CA ASN A 260 23.37 -1.73 -27.08
C ASN A 260 22.88 -0.28 -27.01
N ASN A 261 23.80 0.64 -26.73
CA ASN A 261 23.89 1.90 -27.48
C ASN A 261 25.34 2.38 -27.44
N ASP A 262 26.00 2.16 -28.57
CA ASP A 262 27.21 2.86 -28.97
C ASP A 262 26.99 4.38 -28.87
N ILE A 263 27.86 5.07 -28.13
CA ILE A 263 28.04 6.52 -28.24
C ILE A 263 29.52 6.78 -28.51
N PRO A 264 29.85 7.48 -29.61
CA PRO A 264 31.22 7.64 -30.07
C PRO A 264 32.00 8.62 -29.21
N SER A 265 33.27 8.25 -28.96
CA SER A 265 34.29 9.16 -28.48
C SER A 265 34.50 10.28 -29.50
N LEU A 266 34.33 11.53 -29.08
CA LEU A 266 34.86 12.68 -29.80
C LEU A 266 35.78 13.45 -28.85
N TYR A 267 37.06 13.22 -29.09
CA TYR A 267 38.18 14.06 -28.71
C TYR A 267 38.13 15.39 -29.48
N ILE A 268 38.89 16.37 -28.96
CA ILE A 268 39.33 17.65 -29.55
C ILE A 268 38.26 18.78 -29.47
N SER A 269 38.49 19.94 -28.83
CA SER A 269 39.73 20.71 -28.61
C SER A 269 39.86 21.21 -27.17
#